data_AF-A0A0C9ZA10-F1
#
_entry.id   AF-A0A0C9ZA10-F1
#
_cell.length_a   1.000
_cell.length_b   1.000
_cell.length_c   1.000
_cell.angle_alpha   90.00
_cell.angle_beta   90.00
_cell.angle_gamma   90.00
#
_symmetry.space_group_name_H-M   'P 1'
#
loop_
_entity.id
_entity.type
_entity.pdbx_description
1 polymer ?
#
loop_
_entity_poly.entity_id
_entity_poly.type
_entity_poly.pdbx_seq_one_letter_code
_entity_poly.pdbx_strand_id
1 'polypeptide(L)'
;MRTTATDLLETHANLLPIPLMLQNVCHRAIVRLTTHPSSHPLHGPICRAANRYVGSHRTSLHRLTRQFSIIPRDIETILPARKPPHSSNPHKIRIAPSKQ
;
A
#
# COMPACT_ATOMS: atom_id res chain seq x y z
N MET A 1 -25.74 -7.19 4.71
CA MET A 1 -26.57 -7.14 5.93
C MET A 1 -25.64 -7.09 7.12
N ARG A 2 -25.77 -6.08 8.00
CA ARG A 2 -25.06 -6.05 9.28
C ARG A 2 -25.93 -6.75 10.31
N THR A 3 -25.47 -7.87 10.84
CA THR A 3 -26.14 -8.57 11.92
C THR A 3 -25.15 -8.73 13.06
N THR A 4 -25.66 -8.68 14.29
CA THR A 4 -24.84 -8.83 15.51
C THR A 4 -24.09 -10.16 15.53
N ALA A 5 -24.69 -11.23 14.99
CA ALA A 5 -24.05 -12.53 14.86
C ALA A 5 -22.82 -12.50 13.92
N THR A 6 -22.93 -11.81 12.78
CA THR A 6 -21.81 -11.69 11.85
C THR A 6 -20.71 -10.80 12.43
N ASP A 7 -21.04 -9.68 13.06
CA ASP A 7 -20.06 -8.81 13.70
C ASP A 7 -19.30 -9.55 14.81
N LEU A 8 -19.98 -10.37 15.63
CA LEU A 8 -19.32 -11.21 16.63
C LEU A 8 -18.38 -12.25 16.00
N LEU A 9 -18.81 -12.96 14.97
CA LEU A 9 -17.95 -13.93 14.26
C LEU A 9 -16.72 -13.25 13.66
N GLU A 10 -16.87 -12.08 13.06
CA GLU A 10 -15.74 -11.29 12.51
C GLU A 10 -14.75 -10.90 13.61
N THR A 11 -15.23 -10.43 14.78
CA THR A 11 -14.35 -10.08 15.91
C THR A 11 -13.61 -11.30 16.46
N HIS A 12 -14.29 -12.45 16.60
CA HIS A 12 -13.67 -13.69 17.05
C HIS A 12 -12.65 -14.24 16.05
N ALA A 13 -12.86 -14.01 14.75
CA ALA A 13 -11.93 -14.39 13.69
C ALA A 13 -10.78 -13.37 13.51
N ASN A 14 -10.74 -12.29 14.31
CA ASN A 14 -9.82 -11.16 14.15
C ASN A 14 -9.85 -10.55 12.73
N LEU A 15 -11.04 -10.54 12.13
CA LEU A 15 -11.28 -9.94 10.82
C LEU A 15 -11.82 -8.53 11.01
N LEU A 16 -11.36 -7.62 10.14
CA LEU A 16 -11.96 -6.31 10.04
C LEU A 16 -13.34 -6.43 9.38
N PRO A 17 -14.33 -5.63 9.80
CA PRO A 17 -15.56 -5.47 9.03
C PRO A 17 -15.28 -5.11 7.58
N ILE A 18 -16.09 -5.63 6.65
CA ILE A 18 -15.88 -5.47 5.20
C ILE A 18 -15.53 -4.03 4.75
N PRO A 19 -16.19 -2.95 5.24
CA PRO A 19 -15.83 -1.59 4.84
C PRO A 19 -14.41 -1.18 5.26
N LEU A 20 -13.97 -1.64 6.44
CA LEU A 20 -12.65 -1.38 6.98
C LEU A 20 -11.58 -2.21 6.26
N MET A 21 -11.89 -3.46 5.88
CA MET A 21 -11.02 -4.25 5.01
C MET A 21 -10.75 -3.53 3.69
N LEU A 22 -11.81 -3.03 3.04
CA LEU A 22 -11.68 -2.32 1.78
C LEU A 22 -10.82 -1.06 1.93
N GLN A 23 -11.07 -0.26 2.98
CA GLN A 23 -10.27 0.92 3.28
C GLN A 23 -8.79 0.57 3.51
N ASN A 24 -8.50 -0.51 4.24
CA ASN A 24 -7.13 -0.97 4.49
C ASN A 24 -6.44 -1.40 3.18
N VAL A 25 -7.13 -2.16 2.33
CA VAL A 25 -6.60 -2.55 1.01
C VAL A 25 -6.33 -1.32 0.15
N CYS A 26 -7.28 -0.38 0.06
CA CYS A 26 -7.11 0.86 -0.67
C CYS A 26 -5.95 1.70 -0.13
N HIS A 27 -5.85 1.86 1.19
CA HIS A 27 -4.78 2.58 1.87
C HIS A 27 -3.40 1.97 1.56
N ARG A 28 -3.26 0.65 1.72
CA ARG A 28 -2.00 -0.05 1.39
C ARG A 28 -1.62 0.09 -0.07
N ALA A 29 -2.60 0.03 -0.98
CA ALA A 29 -2.35 0.20 -2.41
C ALA A 29 -1.84 1.61 -2.73
N ILE A 30 -2.49 2.66 -2.21
CA ILE A 30 -2.07 4.04 -2.48
C ILE A 30 -0.72 4.37 -1.86
N VAL A 31 -0.43 3.88 -0.64
CA VAL A 31 0.89 4.06 0.00
C VAL A 31 1.99 3.41 -0.84
N ARG A 32 1.79 2.16 -1.30
CA ARG A 32 2.78 1.49 -2.18
C ARG A 32 3.00 2.28 -3.46
N LEU A 33 1.92 2.75 -4.07
CA LEU A 33 1.97 3.56 -5.27
C LEU A 33 2.79 4.84 -5.05
N THR A 34 2.68 5.49 -3.90
CA THR A 34 3.46 6.70 -3.56
C THR A 34 4.93 6.44 -3.28
N THR A 35 5.30 5.24 -2.80
CA THR A 35 6.70 4.88 -2.56
C THR A 35 7.50 4.64 -3.84
N HIS A 36 6.87 4.64 -5.02
CA HIS A 36 7.59 4.38 -6.26
C HIS A 36 8.57 5.50 -6.64
N PRO A 37 9.73 5.13 -7.22
CA PRO A 37 10.69 6.11 -7.70
C PRO A 37 10.14 6.94 -8.87
N SER A 38 10.76 8.09 -9.11
CA SER A 38 10.40 9.00 -10.22
C SER A 38 10.52 8.37 -11.61
N SER A 39 11.31 7.31 -11.75
CA SER A 39 11.42 6.50 -12.98
C SER A 39 10.18 5.64 -13.26
N HIS A 40 9.30 5.45 -12.28
CA HIS A 40 8.10 4.63 -12.44
C HIS A 40 6.98 5.43 -13.15
N PRO A 41 6.29 4.84 -14.15
CA PRO A 41 5.28 5.56 -14.94
C PRO A 41 4.10 6.10 -14.12
N LEU A 42 3.79 5.46 -12.99
CA LEU A 42 2.70 5.89 -12.11
C LEU A 42 3.09 7.05 -11.19
N HIS A 43 4.38 7.34 -10.99
CA HIS A 43 4.83 8.39 -10.08
C HIS A 43 4.26 9.76 -10.46
N GLY A 44 4.39 10.14 -11.73
CA GLY A 44 3.85 11.42 -12.24
C GLY A 44 2.34 11.60 -12.02
N PRO A 45 1.48 10.66 -12.46
CA PRO A 45 0.03 10.71 -12.19
C PRO A 45 -0.34 10.85 -10.71
N ILE A 46 0.34 10.11 -9.82
CA ILE A 46 0.05 10.13 -8.38
C ILE A 46 0.43 11.47 -7.77
N CYS A 47 1.63 11.98 -8.08
CA CYS A 47 2.05 13.32 -7.64
C CYS A 47 1.08 14.40 -8.11
N ARG A 48 0.61 14.35 -9.35
CA ARG A 48 -0.41 15.29 -9.85
C ARG A 48 -1.72 15.19 -9.07
N ALA A 49 -2.21 13.97 -8.84
CA ALA A 49 -3.45 13.72 -8.13
C ALA A 49 -3.39 14.12 -6.64
N ALA A 50 -2.23 14.01 -6.01
CA ALA A 50 -2.02 14.45 -4.63
C ALA A 50 -1.86 15.98 -4.52
N ASN A 51 -1.14 16.60 -5.45
CA ASN A 51 -0.86 18.04 -5.41
C ASN A 51 -2.08 18.90 -5.76
N ARG A 52 -2.94 18.44 -6.67
CA ARG A 52 -4.08 19.22 -7.16
C ARG A 52 -5.35 18.40 -7.11
N TYR A 53 -6.31 18.85 -6.30
CA TYR A 53 -7.65 18.29 -6.32
C TYR A 53 -8.53 18.97 -7.37
N VAL A 54 -8.93 18.23 -8.39
CA VAL A 54 -9.72 18.76 -9.52
C VAL A 54 -11.21 18.91 -9.19
N GLY A 55 -11.83 19.95 -9.76
CA GLY A 55 -13.25 20.24 -9.61
C GLY A 55 -14.15 19.22 -10.31
N SER A 56 -13.79 18.80 -11.53
CA SER A 56 -14.53 17.85 -12.37
C SER A 56 -13.67 16.66 -12.78
N HIS A 57 -14.31 15.57 -13.25
CA HIS A 57 -13.68 14.33 -13.72
C HIS A 57 -12.66 13.72 -12.73
N ARG A 58 -13.03 13.67 -11.46
CA ARG A 58 -12.19 13.15 -10.38
C ARG A 58 -11.92 11.66 -10.57
N THR A 59 -10.66 11.31 -10.79
CA THR A 59 -10.23 9.90 -10.85
C THR A 59 -10.22 9.28 -9.45
N SER A 60 -10.13 7.94 -9.41
CA SER A 60 -9.95 7.19 -8.17
C SER A 60 -8.73 7.66 -7.39
N LEU A 61 -7.62 7.97 -8.07
CA LEU A 61 -6.41 8.49 -7.43
C LEU A 61 -6.68 9.81 -6.67
N HIS A 62 -7.39 10.76 -7.25
CA HIS A 62 -7.72 12.02 -6.57
C HIS A 62 -8.57 11.79 -5.32
N ARG A 63 -9.50 10.83 -5.37
CA ARG A 63 -10.36 10.48 -4.23
C ARG A 63 -9.52 9.84 -3.12
N LEU A 64 -8.67 8.87 -3.46
CA LEU A 64 -7.85 8.13 -2.51
C LEU A 64 -6.77 9.02 -1.86
N THR A 65 -6.06 9.85 -2.63
CA THR A 65 -5.03 10.76 -2.09
C THR A 65 -5.65 11.75 -1.12
N ARG A 66 -6.82 12.30 -1.44
CA ARG A 66 -7.54 13.22 -0.54
C ARG A 66 -8.14 12.51 0.67
N GLN A 67 -8.76 11.35 0.49
CA GLN A 67 -9.42 10.61 1.57
C GLN A 67 -8.42 10.18 2.65
N PHE A 68 -7.22 9.76 2.26
CA PHE A 68 -6.18 9.31 3.19
C PHE A 68 -5.14 10.39 3.51
N SER A 69 -5.32 11.62 3.03
CA SER A 69 -4.39 12.75 3.22
C SER A 69 -2.92 12.40 2.90
N ILE A 70 -2.72 11.67 1.80
CA ILE A 70 -1.40 11.16 1.42
C ILE A 70 -0.67 12.19 0.54
N ILE A 71 0.52 12.57 0.99
CA ILE A 71 1.42 13.50 0.28
C ILE A 71 2.64 12.69 -0.19
N PRO A 72 2.82 12.46 -1.51
CA PRO A 72 3.93 11.67 -2.03
C PRO A 72 5.33 12.21 -1.70
N ARG A 73 5.43 13.51 -1.38
CA ARG A 73 6.70 14.16 -1.00
C ARG A 73 7.17 13.76 0.40
N ASP A 74 6.24 13.41 1.28
CA ASP A 74 6.53 13.09 2.68
C ASP A 74 6.79 11.59 2.88
N ILE A 75 6.62 10.80 1.82
CA ILE A 75 6.75 9.35 1.84
C ILE A 75 8.10 8.93 1.26
N GLU A 76 8.78 8.04 1.96
CA GLU A 76 10.04 7.46 1.51
C GLU A 76 9.88 6.73 0.18
N THR A 77 10.81 6.97 -0.73
CA THR A 77 10.88 6.25 -2.00
C THR A 77 11.58 4.91 -1.81
N ILE A 78 10.88 3.82 -2.11
CA ILE A 78 11.44 2.47 -2.07
C ILE A 78 12.03 2.15 -3.43
N LEU A 79 13.36 2.02 -3.48
CA LEU A 79 14.04 1.56 -4.68
C LEU A 79 13.88 0.04 -4.82
N PRO A 80 13.29 -0.46 -5.92
CA PRO A 80 13.21 -1.89 -6.14
C PRO A 80 14.62 -2.44 -6.34
N ALA A 81 15.08 -3.30 -5.43
CA ALA A 81 16.31 -4.05 -5.60
C ALA A 81 16.13 -5.08 -6.73
N ARG A 82 16.34 -4.65 -7.98
CA ARG A 82 16.33 -5.54 -9.14
C ARG A 82 17.60 -6.39 -9.10
N LYS A 83 17.47 -7.63 -8.63
CA LYS A 83 18.52 -8.64 -8.73
C LYS A 83 18.26 -9.51 -9.95
N PRO A 84 19.24 -9.72 -10.85
CA PRO A 84 19.07 -10.68 -11.92
C PRO A 84 18.92 -12.10 -11.35
N PRO A 85 18.23 -13.01 -12.03
CA PRO A 85 17.96 -14.36 -11.51
C PRO A 85 19.23 -15.17 -11.25
N HIS A 86 20.33 -14.88 -11.96
CA HIS A 86 21.63 -15.51 -11.75
C HIS A 86 22.50 -14.82 -10.68
N SER A 87 21.97 -13.81 -9.97
CA SER A 87 22.74 -13.15 -8.91
C SER A 87 22.87 -14.05 -7.68
N SER A 88 24.10 -14.24 -7.21
CA SER A 88 24.35 -14.84 -5.90
C SER A 88 24.10 -13.81 -4.80
N ASN A 89 23.56 -14.25 -3.65
CA ASN A 89 23.45 -13.36 -2.50
C ASN A 89 24.85 -13.15 -1.90
N PRO A 90 25.27 -11.90 -1.64
CA PRO A 90 26.59 -11.62 -1.05
C PRO A 90 26.70 -12.07 0.41
N HIS A 91 25.58 -12.45 1.05
CA HIS A 91 25.54 -12.86 2.44
C HIS A 91 25.16 -14.33 2.57
N LYS A 92 25.91 -15.05 3.41
CA LYS A 92 25.69 -16.45 3.72
C LYS A 92 24.80 -16.56 4.96
N ILE A 93 23.57 -17.06 4.80
CA ILE A 93 22.68 -17.31 5.93
C ILE A 93 23.16 -18.58 6.64
N ARG A 94 23.49 -18.49 7.94
CA ARG A 94 23.73 -19.64 8.82
C ARG A 94 22.66 -19.64 9.90
N ILE A 95 21.81 -20.66 9.91
CA ILE A 95 20.87 -20.90 11.01
C ILE A 95 21.61 -21.75 12.06
N ALA A 96 21.58 -21.31 13.31
CA ALA A 96 22.16 -22.08 14.40
C ALA A 96 21.29 -23.33 14.67
N PRO A 97 21.89 -24.51 14.89
CA PRO A 97 21.16 -25.76 15.09
C PRO A 97 20.27 -25.77 16.35
N SER A 98 20.48 -24.84 17.29
CA SER A 98 19.70 -24.73 18.52
C SER A 98 18.32 -24.08 18.38
N LYS A 99 17.90 -23.74 17.16
CA LYS A 99 16.61 -23.06 16.86
C LYS A 99 15.71 -23.86 15.90
N GLN A 100 15.89 -25.19 15.83
CA GLN A 100 14.93 -26.10 15.21
C GLN A 100 13.95 -26.64 16.23
#